data_AF-A0A820KJU4-F1
#
_entry.id   AF-A0A820KJU4-F1
#
_cell.length_a   1.000
_cell.length_b   1.000
_cell.length_c   1.000
_cell.angle_alpha   90.00
_cell.angle_beta   90.00
_cell.angle_gamma   90.00
#
_symmetry.space_group_name_H-M   'P 1'
#
loop_
_entity.id
_entity.type
_entity.pdbx_description
1 polymer ?
#
loop_
_entity_poly.entity_id
_entity_poly.type
_entity_poly.pdbx_seq_one_letter_code
_entity_poly.pdbx_strand_id
1 'polypeptide(L)'
;MRKQKQWSTDASGVPHFLCILSKKNYLLFACDKYGCIDLYQLDGNDPSNTPRHLRQFDLFPGNSTSQKPQIIEAFTVYTPFIVVSAHLSDQTDTSSVYFFDHRGSQQADTCLQNFPVRQLSADIGFKCLWGVDRHQHSVYYNQLPMNVSQIQQSIEHREDFIKFGRDFEPIRY
;
A
#
# COMPACT_ATOMS: atom_id res chain seq x y z
N MET A 1 -25.04 23.06 -23.23
CA MET A 1 -23.85 22.20 -23.11
C MET A 1 -23.42 22.15 -21.65
N ARG A 2 -23.52 20.99 -20.97
CA ARG A 2 -22.97 20.82 -19.61
C ARG A 2 -21.44 20.73 -19.75
N LYS A 3 -20.70 21.64 -19.10
CA LYS A 3 -19.23 21.55 -19.03
C LYS A 3 -18.88 20.24 -18.32
N GLN A 4 -18.11 19.37 -18.98
CA GLN A 4 -17.46 18.25 -18.30
C GLN A 4 -16.60 18.84 -17.18
N LYS A 5 -16.89 18.47 -15.92
CA LYS A 5 -16.00 18.76 -14.80
C LYS A 5 -14.75 17.91 -15.01
N GLN A 6 -13.71 18.51 -15.57
CA GLN A 6 -12.38 17.90 -15.54
C GLN A 6 -11.81 18.08 -14.14
N TRP A 7 -11.39 16.95 -13.57
CA TRP A 7 -10.62 16.90 -12.35
C TRP A 7 -9.20 17.36 -12.68
N SER A 8 -8.85 18.60 -12.34
CA SER A 8 -7.45 19.01 -12.30
C SER A 8 -6.97 18.90 -10.86
N THR A 9 -5.98 18.05 -10.61
CA THR A 9 -5.12 18.22 -9.45
C THR A 9 -4.20 19.38 -9.79
N ASP A 10 -4.35 20.50 -9.10
CA ASP A 10 -3.33 21.53 -9.05
C ASP A 10 -2.02 20.81 -8.67
N ALA A 11 -0.97 20.93 -9.49
CA ALA A 11 0.22 20.05 -9.43
C ALA A 11 0.94 20.05 -8.06
N SER A 12 0.60 20.97 -7.17
CA SER A 12 0.96 20.97 -5.75
C SER A 12 -0.10 20.21 -4.93
N GLY A 13 0.06 18.90 -4.79
CA GLY A 13 -0.84 18.09 -3.94
C GLY A 13 -1.26 16.74 -4.53
N VAL A 14 -0.60 16.26 -5.60
CA VAL A 14 -0.84 14.90 -6.10
C VAL A 14 -0.46 13.90 -4.99
N PRO A 15 -1.38 13.02 -4.57
CA PRO A 15 -1.06 11.98 -3.59
C PRO A 15 0.06 11.09 -4.12
N HIS A 16 0.93 10.63 -3.23
CA HIS A 16 2.05 9.77 -3.63
C HIS A 16 1.54 8.39 -4.03
N PHE A 17 0.47 7.93 -3.38
CA PHE A 17 -0.15 6.65 -3.62
C PHE A 17 -1.66 6.80 -3.75
N LEU A 18 -2.24 6.04 -4.70
CA LEU A 18 -3.67 5.92 -4.89
C LEU A 18 -4.03 4.44 -4.94
N CYS A 19 -4.99 4.01 -4.12
CA CYS A 19 -5.53 2.66 -4.18
C CYS A 19 -7.05 2.69 -4.19
N ILE A 20 -7.66 1.90 -5.06
CA ILE A 20 -9.12 1.75 -5.15
C ILE A 20 -9.48 0.39 -4.58
N LEU A 21 -10.35 0.39 -3.57
CA LEU A 21 -10.95 -0.81 -3.04
C LEU A 21 -12.37 -0.96 -3.59
N SER A 22 -12.57 -1.98 -4.43
CA SER A 22 -13.91 -2.34 -4.89
C SER A 22 -14.66 -3.07 -3.77
N LYS A 23 -15.56 -2.35 -3.10
CA LYS A 23 -16.60 -2.88 -2.21
C LYS A 23 -17.98 -2.59 -2.83
N LYS A 24 -19.07 -2.68 -2.05
CA LYS A 24 -20.41 -2.20 -2.45
C LYS A 24 -20.40 -0.75 -2.95
N ASN A 25 -19.53 0.08 -2.35
CA ASN A 25 -19.15 1.40 -2.83
C ASN A 25 -17.65 1.36 -3.11
N TYR A 26 -17.20 1.91 -4.23
CA TYR A 26 -15.76 2.01 -4.51
C TYR A 26 -15.15 3.05 -3.56
N LEU A 27 -14.14 2.65 -2.81
CA LEU A 27 -13.41 3.54 -1.90
C LEU A 27 -12.06 3.87 -2.53
N LEU A 28 -11.71 5.15 -2.55
CA LEU A 28 -10.42 5.65 -3.00
C LEU A 28 -9.61 6.09 -1.77
N PHE A 29 -8.45 5.47 -1.59
CA PHE A 29 -7.48 5.83 -0.57
C PHE A 29 -6.37 6.63 -1.25
N ALA A 30 -6.30 7.93 -0.96
CA ALA A 30 -5.22 8.80 -1.39
C ALA A 30 -4.24 8.97 -0.22
N CYS A 31 -3.01 8.51 -0.40
CA CYS A 31 -2.00 8.50 0.65
C CYS A 31 -0.77 9.32 0.23
N ASP A 32 -0.27 10.16 1.14
CA ASP A 32 1.01 10.84 0.96
C ASP A 32 2.19 9.95 1.42
N LYS A 33 3.42 10.41 1.18
CA LYS A 33 4.62 9.67 1.59
C LYS A 33 4.82 9.54 3.11
N TYR A 34 4.09 10.28 3.92
CA TYR A 34 4.18 10.28 5.38
C TYR A 34 3.05 9.49 6.05
N GLY A 35 2.12 8.92 5.26
CA GLY A 35 1.03 8.11 5.77
C GLY A 35 -0.22 8.89 6.15
N CYS A 36 -0.36 10.15 5.71
CA CYS A 36 -1.65 10.84 5.76
C CYS A 36 -2.55 10.25 4.67
N ILE A 37 -3.77 9.84 5.03
CA ILE A 37 -4.75 9.27 4.11
C ILE A 37 -5.98 10.16 4.05
N ASP A 38 -6.33 10.58 2.83
CA ASP A 38 -7.66 11.07 2.49
C ASP A 38 -8.49 9.94 1.88
N LEU A 39 -9.61 9.64 2.52
CA LEU A 39 -10.53 8.59 2.08
C LEU A 39 -11.73 9.21 1.35
N TYR A 40 -11.96 8.76 0.12
CA TYR A 40 -13.10 9.18 -0.69
C TYR A 40 -14.01 8.00 -1.02
N GLN A 41 -15.28 8.30 -1.22
CA GLN A 41 -16.26 7.41 -1.82
C GLN A 41 -16.50 7.81 -3.27
N LEU A 42 -16.42 6.85 -4.18
CA LEU A 42 -16.81 7.01 -5.57
C LEU A 42 -18.24 6.50 -5.74
N ASP A 43 -19.18 7.41 -5.95
CA ASP A 43 -20.60 7.09 -6.08
C ASP A 43 -20.90 6.51 -7.47
N GLY A 44 -20.83 5.18 -7.53
CA GLY A 44 -21.39 4.31 -8.57
C GLY A 44 -20.94 4.62 -10.00
N ASN A 45 -19.73 4.21 -10.39
CA ASN A 45 -19.17 4.15 -11.77
C ASN A 45 -19.42 5.34 -12.72
N ASP A 46 -20.03 6.42 -12.27
CA ASP A 46 -20.32 7.62 -13.05
C ASP A 46 -19.12 8.57 -12.90
N PRO A 47 -18.29 8.72 -13.93
CA PRO A 47 -17.10 9.57 -13.87
C PRO A 47 -17.44 11.07 -13.77
N SER A 48 -18.71 11.45 -13.93
CA SER A 48 -19.17 12.83 -13.75
C SER A 48 -19.47 13.19 -12.28
N ASN A 49 -19.63 12.18 -11.42
CA ASN A 49 -19.85 12.39 -10.00
C ASN A 49 -18.56 12.79 -9.29
N THR A 50 -18.70 13.74 -8.37
CA THR A 50 -17.60 14.17 -7.51
C THR A 50 -17.33 13.13 -6.43
N PRO A 51 -16.08 12.59 -6.32
CA PRO A 51 -15.71 11.77 -5.18
C PRO A 51 -16.04 12.50 -3.89
N ARG A 52 -16.81 11.84 -3.01
CA ARG A 52 -17.18 12.40 -1.72
C ARG A 52 -16.06 12.11 -0.72
N HIS A 53 -15.42 13.15 -0.21
CA HIS A 53 -14.49 13.00 0.91
C HIS A 53 -15.26 12.48 2.14
N LEU A 54 -14.74 11.42 2.75
CA LEU A 54 -15.32 10.79 3.92
C LEU A 54 -14.60 11.22 5.19
N ARG A 55 -13.26 11.16 5.18
CA ARG A 55 -12.41 11.50 6.33
C ARG A 55 -10.94 11.54 5.93
N GLN A 56 -10.14 12.10 6.82
CA GLN A 56 -8.68 12.07 6.80
C GLN A 56 -8.16 11.38 8.08
N PHE A 57 -7.06 10.63 8.00
CA PHE A 57 -6.39 10.02 9.15
C PHE A 57 -4.91 9.72 8.87
N ASP A 58 -4.10 9.65 9.92
CA ASP A 58 -2.67 9.33 9.83
C ASP A 58 -2.42 7.85 10.17
N LEU A 59 -1.63 7.16 9.35
CA LEU A 59 -1.09 5.84 9.67
C LEU A 59 0.03 5.92 10.71
N PHE A 60 0.80 7.01 10.70
CA PHE A 60 1.90 7.27 11.63
C PHE A 60 1.66 8.62 12.32
N PRO A 61 1.05 8.66 13.52
CA PRO A 61 0.76 9.92 14.21
C PRO A 61 2.02 10.76 14.47
N GLY A 62 1.98 12.05 14.11
CA GLY A 62 3.10 13.00 14.32
C GLY A 62 4.26 12.85 13.33
N ASN A 63 4.14 11.95 12.35
CA ASN A 63 5.22 11.60 11.43
C ASN A 63 5.66 12.77 10.54
N SER A 64 4.74 13.57 10.03
CA SER A 64 5.02 14.75 9.19
C SER A 64 5.88 15.82 9.88
N THR A 65 5.91 15.83 11.21
CA THR A 65 6.70 16.77 12.04
C THR A 65 7.90 16.12 12.71
N SER A 66 8.11 14.81 12.51
CA SER A 66 9.22 14.07 13.11
C SER A 66 10.56 14.47 12.49
N GLN A 67 11.63 14.46 13.29
CA GLN A 67 13.00 14.57 12.77
C GLN A 67 13.43 13.30 12.01
N LYS A 68 12.81 12.17 12.32
CA LYS A 68 13.04 10.87 11.69
C LYS A 68 11.71 10.26 11.25
N PRO A 69 11.09 10.78 10.18
CA PRO A 69 9.82 10.28 9.72
C PRO A 69 9.96 8.87 9.11
N GLN A 70 8.90 8.08 9.22
CA GLN A 70 8.64 6.92 8.37
C GLN A 70 8.24 7.41 6.97
N ILE A 71 8.95 6.94 5.96
CA ILE A 71 8.69 7.25 4.55
C ILE A 71 8.09 6.01 3.91
N ILE A 72 6.86 6.13 3.41
CA ILE A 72 6.18 5.04 2.70
C ILE A 72 6.83 4.83 1.33
N GLU A 73 7.22 3.59 1.05
CA GLU A 73 7.76 3.15 -0.24
C GLU A 73 6.69 2.50 -1.12
N ALA A 74 5.81 1.70 -0.50
CA ALA A 74 4.76 0.97 -1.20
C ALA A 74 3.46 0.95 -0.38
N PHE A 75 2.33 0.99 -1.09
CA PHE A 75 1.00 1.11 -0.51
C PHE A 75 0.00 0.26 -1.28
N THR A 76 -0.74 -0.60 -0.58
CA THR A 76 -1.84 -1.37 -1.16
C THR A 76 -2.99 -1.53 -0.16
N VAL A 77 -4.21 -1.70 -0.66
CA VAL A 77 -5.41 -1.85 0.17
C VAL A 77 -6.24 -3.03 -0.33
N TYR A 78 -6.66 -3.89 0.59
CA TYR A 78 -7.64 -4.94 0.35
C TYR A 78 -8.53 -5.10 1.59
N THR A 79 -9.51 -5.99 1.55
CA THR A 79 -10.28 -6.31 2.78
C THR A 79 -9.61 -7.49 3.47
N PRO A 80 -9.10 -7.34 4.72
CA PRO A 80 -9.47 -6.29 5.68
C PRO A 80 -8.44 -5.15 5.91
N PHE A 81 -7.29 -5.14 5.23
CA PHE A 81 -6.15 -4.30 5.62
C PHE A 81 -5.75 -3.20 4.61
N ILE A 82 -5.13 -2.14 5.13
CA ILE A 82 -4.18 -1.29 4.42
C ILE A 82 -2.79 -1.86 4.74
N VAL A 83 -1.97 -2.08 3.72
CA VAL A 83 -0.61 -2.59 3.87
C VAL A 83 0.36 -1.57 3.31
N VAL A 84 1.36 -1.21 4.12
CA VAL A 84 2.39 -0.28 3.72
C VAL A 84 3.77 -0.85 3.99
N SER A 85 4.68 -0.64 3.05
CA SER A 85 6.11 -0.78 3.32
C SER A 85 6.67 0.62 3.55
N ALA A 86 7.40 0.81 4.64
CA ALA A 86 7.99 2.09 5.00
C ALA A 86 9.37 1.93 5.64
N HIS A 87 10.21 2.94 5.50
CA HIS A 87 11.53 3.02 6.13
C HIS A 87 11.67 4.30 6.95
N LEU A 88 12.49 4.27 7.99
CA LEU A 88 12.89 5.51 8.67
C LEU A 88 13.76 6.34 7.73
N SER A 89 13.58 7.65 7.70
CA SER A 89 14.28 8.55 6.77
C SER A 89 15.82 8.44 6.78
N ASP A 90 16.42 7.94 7.87
CA ASP A 90 17.86 7.70 8.03
C ASP A 90 18.29 6.25 7.72
N GLN A 91 17.37 5.38 7.28
CA GLN A 91 17.59 3.95 7.04
C GLN A 91 16.97 3.50 5.70
N THR A 92 17.53 3.92 4.57
CA THR A 92 16.95 3.65 3.25
C THR A 92 17.15 2.21 2.74
N ASP A 93 17.93 1.40 3.44
CA ASP A 93 18.29 0.04 3.02
C ASP A 93 17.39 -1.04 3.65
N THR A 94 16.59 -0.67 4.65
CA THR A 94 15.66 -1.56 5.34
C THR A 94 14.25 -0.99 5.24
N SER A 95 13.25 -1.87 5.23
CA SER A 95 11.85 -1.42 5.23
C SER A 95 11.00 -2.36 6.05
N SER A 96 10.12 -1.79 6.85
CA SER A 96 9.17 -2.56 7.63
C SER A 96 7.84 -2.62 6.93
N VAL A 97 7.16 -3.76 7.03
CA VAL A 97 5.80 -3.92 6.53
C VAL A 97 4.83 -3.74 7.70
N TYR A 98 3.87 -2.84 7.52
CA TYR A 98 2.85 -2.51 8.50
C TYR A 98 1.47 -2.87 7.95
N PHE A 99 0.60 -3.34 8.85
CA PHE A 99 -0.79 -3.67 8.57
C PHE A 99 -1.68 -2.79 9.42
N PHE A 100 -2.57 -2.05 8.76
CA PHE A 100 -3.57 -1.19 9.39
C PHE A 100 -4.97 -1.65 9.01
N ASP A 101 -5.94 -1.40 9.86
CA ASP A 101 -7.34 -1.47 9.44
C ASP A 101 -7.73 -0.25 8.59
N HIS A 102 -8.93 -0.25 8.02
CA HIS A 102 -9.42 0.88 7.21
C HIS A 102 -9.75 2.14 8.05
N ARG A 103 -9.51 2.11 9.37
CA ARG A 103 -9.61 3.26 10.28
C ARG A 103 -8.23 3.85 10.61
N GLY A 104 -7.15 3.23 10.14
CA GLY A 104 -5.77 3.67 10.40
C GLY A 104 -5.17 3.08 11.68
N SER A 105 -5.81 2.11 12.32
CA SER A 105 -5.28 1.46 13.52
C SER A 105 -4.35 0.31 13.12
N GLN A 106 -3.11 0.31 13.60
CA GLN A 106 -2.17 -0.78 13.38
C GLN A 106 -2.70 -2.08 14.00
N GLN A 107 -2.65 -3.18 13.26
CA GLN A 107 -3.30 -4.44 13.64
C GLN A 107 -2.34 -5.53 14.12
N ALA A 108 -1.04 -5.40 13.86
CA ALA A 108 -0.02 -6.35 14.29
C ALA A 108 1.30 -5.64 14.55
N ASP A 109 2.21 -6.32 15.25
CA ASP A 109 3.57 -5.84 15.43
C ASP A 109 4.25 -5.60 14.09
N THR A 110 5.14 -4.60 14.09
CA THR A 110 5.92 -4.23 12.91
C THR A 110 6.83 -5.38 12.52
N CYS A 111 6.67 -5.91 11.32
CA CYS A 111 7.58 -6.92 10.80
C CYS A 111 8.74 -6.21 10.10
N LEU A 112 9.91 -6.21 10.76
CA LEU A 112 11.13 -5.71 10.16
C LEU A 112 11.54 -6.68 9.04
N GLN A 113 11.36 -6.25 7.79
CA GLN A 113 11.92 -6.94 6.65
C GLN A 113 13.27 -6.28 6.32
N ASN A 114 14.32 -7.09 6.18
CA ASN A 114 15.59 -6.60 5.61
C ASN A 114 15.48 -6.47 4.07
N PHE A 115 14.30 -6.13 3.56
CA PHE A 115 13.99 -6.11 2.14
C PHE A 115 13.28 -4.79 1.82
N PRO A 116 13.96 -3.83 1.18
CA PRO A 116 13.30 -2.62 0.72
C PRO A 116 12.33 -2.99 -0.39
N VAL A 117 11.05 -2.70 -0.15
CA VAL A 117 9.98 -3.15 -1.03
C VAL A 117 9.58 -1.99 -1.94
N ARG A 118 9.94 -2.12 -3.22
CA ARG A 118 9.66 -1.08 -4.21
C ARG A 118 8.19 -1.00 -4.60
N GLN A 119 7.50 -2.15 -4.55
CA GLN A 119 6.09 -2.26 -4.90
C GLN A 119 5.46 -3.38 -4.10
N LEU A 120 4.23 -3.15 -3.63
CA LEU A 120 3.37 -4.14 -2.98
C LEU A 120 2.03 -4.16 -3.69
N SER A 121 1.46 -5.35 -3.85
CA SER A 121 0.08 -5.49 -4.31
C SER A 121 -0.55 -6.73 -3.71
N ALA A 122 -1.86 -6.66 -3.51
CA ALA A 122 -2.66 -7.77 -3.00
C ALA A 122 -3.47 -8.37 -4.15
N ASP A 123 -3.24 -9.64 -4.45
CA ASP A 123 -4.05 -10.40 -5.39
C ASP A 123 -5.07 -11.24 -4.63
N ILE A 124 -6.31 -10.78 -4.61
CA ILE A 124 -7.41 -11.44 -3.91
C ILE A 124 -7.78 -12.75 -4.60
N GLY A 125 -7.64 -12.83 -5.93
CA GLY A 125 -7.98 -14.04 -6.70
C GLY A 125 -7.03 -15.19 -6.40
N PHE A 126 -5.73 -14.90 -6.32
CA PHE A 126 -4.69 -15.87 -5.99
C PHE A 126 -4.37 -15.95 -4.48
N LYS A 127 -5.02 -15.12 -3.66
CA LYS A 127 -4.81 -15.03 -2.19
C LYS A 127 -3.34 -14.82 -1.82
N CYS A 128 -2.64 -13.99 -2.58
CA CYS A 128 -1.24 -13.70 -2.35
C CYS A 128 -0.98 -12.20 -2.19
N LEU A 129 0.00 -11.88 -1.35
CA LEU A 129 0.59 -10.55 -1.24
C LEU A 129 1.94 -10.61 -1.95
N TRP A 130 2.03 -10.01 -3.14
CA TRP A 130 3.29 -9.99 -3.88
C TRP A 130 4.01 -8.65 -3.72
N GLY A 131 5.34 -8.73 -3.74
CA GLY A 131 6.21 -7.57 -3.63
C GLY A 131 7.40 -7.66 -4.57
N VAL A 132 7.98 -6.50 -4.84
CA VAL A 132 9.22 -6.37 -5.63
C VAL A 132 10.34 -5.91 -4.72
N ASP A 133 11.37 -6.74 -4.58
CA ASP A 133 12.58 -6.43 -3.82
C ASP A 133 13.45 -5.43 -4.61
N ARG A 134 13.75 -4.28 -4.00
CA ARG A 134 14.53 -3.19 -4.62
C ARG A 134 15.99 -3.59 -4.85
N HIS A 135 16.57 -4.44 -4.00
CA HIS A 135 17.98 -4.80 -4.07
C HIS A 135 18.22 -6.07 -4.86
N GLN A 136 17.40 -7.09 -4.64
CA GLN A 136 17.56 -8.37 -5.31
C GLN A 136 16.97 -8.38 -6.72
N HIS A 137 16.22 -7.33 -7.08
CA HIS A 137 15.42 -7.31 -8.30
C HIS A 137 14.67 -8.64 -8.45
N SER A 138 13.83 -8.95 -7.49
CA SER A 138 13.04 -10.18 -7.50
C SER A 138 11.58 -9.90 -7.20
N VAL A 139 10.71 -10.74 -7.74
CA VAL A 139 9.30 -10.82 -7.35
C VAL A 139 9.17 -11.96 -6.37
N TYR A 140 8.56 -11.68 -5.23
CA TYR A 140 8.20 -12.70 -4.25
C TYR A 140 6.70 -12.60 -3.98
N TYR A 141 6.15 -13.67 -3.42
CA TYR A 141 4.82 -13.66 -2.82
C TYR A 141 4.84 -14.23 -1.41
N ASN A 142 3.88 -13.76 -0.64
CA ASN A 142 3.49 -14.29 0.65
C ASN A 142 2.03 -14.73 0.57
N GLN A 143 1.59 -15.55 1.51
CA GLN A 143 0.16 -15.76 1.70
C GLN A 143 -0.51 -14.41 2.06
N LEU A 144 -1.70 -14.14 1.52
CA LEU A 144 -2.45 -12.95 1.89
C LEU A 144 -3.18 -13.19 3.23
N PRO A 145 -2.86 -12.47 4.31
CA PRO A 145 -3.54 -12.68 5.59
C PRO A 145 -4.98 -12.18 5.54
N MET A 146 -5.92 -13.00 6.02
CA MET A 146 -7.34 -12.67 6.07
C MET A 146 -7.78 -12.09 7.42
N ASN A 147 -6.93 -12.23 8.44
CA ASN A 147 -7.17 -11.76 9.80
C ASN A 147 -5.84 -11.50 10.52
N VAL A 148 -5.92 -10.87 11.69
CA VAL A 148 -4.75 -10.43 12.46
C VAL A 148 -3.82 -11.58 12.83
N SER A 149 -4.38 -12.73 13.26
CA SER A 149 -3.60 -13.90 13.66
C SER A 149 -2.77 -14.52 12.54
N GLN A 150 -3.10 -14.26 11.28
CA GLN A 150 -2.37 -14.79 10.11
C GLN A 150 -1.23 -13.90 9.65
N ILE A 151 -1.15 -12.65 10.12
CA ILE A 151 -0.19 -11.65 9.60
C ILE A 151 1.24 -12.15 9.76
N GLN A 152 1.63 -12.55 10.99
CA GLN A 152 3.00 -12.98 11.28
C GLN A 152 3.40 -14.19 10.43
N GLN A 153 2.57 -15.23 10.42
CA GLN A 153 2.81 -16.44 9.63
C GLN A 153 2.92 -16.12 8.13
N SER A 154 2.08 -15.22 7.61
CA SER A 154 2.09 -14.84 6.20
C SER A 154 3.41 -14.20 5.80
N ILE A 155 3.98 -13.36 6.65
CA ILE A 155 5.20 -12.60 6.37
C ILE A 155 6.47 -13.44 6.56
N GLU A 156 6.42 -14.44 7.46
CA GLU A 156 7.52 -15.39 7.67
C GLU A 156 7.72 -16.34 6.48
N HIS A 157 6.65 -16.66 5.75
CA HIS A 157 6.68 -17.63 4.66
C HIS A 157 6.71 -16.92 3.31
N ARG A 158 7.91 -16.42 2.96
CA ARG A 158 8.21 -15.84 1.65
C ARG A 158 8.51 -16.93 0.63
N GLU A 159 7.92 -16.78 -0.55
CA GLU A 159 8.23 -17.61 -1.72
C GLU A 159 8.72 -16.73 -2.88
N ASP A 160 9.98 -16.92 -3.27
CA ASP A 160 10.54 -16.23 -4.43
C ASP A 160 9.92 -16.79 -5.73
N PHE A 161 9.47 -15.90 -6.62
CA PHE A 161 8.81 -16.26 -7.88
C PHE A 161 9.70 -16.01 -9.10
N ILE A 162 10.25 -14.80 -9.23
CA ILE A 162 11.10 -14.39 -10.36
C ILE A 162 12.33 -13.66 -9.82
N LYS A 163 13.50 -13.94 -10.37
CA LYS A 163 14.72 -13.14 -10.17
C LYS A 163 15.08 -12.49 -11.50
N PHE A 164 15.25 -11.18 -11.50
CA PHE A 164 15.66 -10.43 -12.69
C PHE A 164 17.19 -10.44 -12.76
N GLY A 165 17.74 -11.32 -13.61
CA GLY A 165 19.16 -11.38 -13.98
C GLY A 165 19.41 -10.81 -15.38
N ARG A 166 20.55 -11.17 -16.00
CA ARG A 166 20.74 -10.92 -17.45
C ARG A 166 19.73 -11.70 -18.30
N ASP A 167 19.34 -12.88 -17.82
CA ASP A 167 18.26 -13.71 -18.35
C ASP A 167 17.12 -13.76 -17.32
N PHE A 168 15.87 -13.85 -17.81
CA PHE A 168 14.70 -14.05 -16.97
C PHE A 168 14.64 -15.52 -16.54
N GLU A 169 14.84 -15.77 -15.23
CA GLU A 169 14.79 -17.13 -14.69
C GLU A 169 13.59 -17.28 -13.74
N PRO A 170 12.59 -18.12 -14.08
CA PRO A 170 11.55 -18.49 -13.13
C PRO A 170 12.19 -19.33 -12.02
N ILE A 171 11.87 -19.00 -10.76
CA ILE A 171 12.45 -19.69 -9.61
C ILE A 171 11.68 -20.96 -9.28
N ARG A 172 10.41 -21.07 -9.74
CA ARG A 172 9.54 -22.24 -9.55
C ARG A 172 8.70 -22.52 -10.79
N TYR A 173 8.51 -23.82 -11.07
CA TYR A 173 7.55 -24.41 -12.03
C TYR A 173 6.40 -25.06 -11.26
#